data_AF-A0A1F4YEG6-F1
#
_entry.id   AF-A0A1F4YEG6-F1
#
_cell.length_a   1.000
_cell.length_b   1.000
_cell.length_c   1.000
_cell.angle_alpha   90.00
_cell.angle_beta   90.00
_cell.angle_gamma   90.00
#
_symmetry.space_group_name_H-M   'P 1'
#
loop_
_entity.id
_entity.type
_entity.pdbx_description
1 polymer ?
#
loop_
_entity_poly.entity_id
_entity_poly.type
_entity_poly.pdbx_seq_one_letter_code
_entity_poly.pdbx_strand_id
1 'polypeptide(L)'
;MTTSSLIAPLLALIAPFLIWPLELLLPLPFLVEELVKAAVIYIGWPSAPVRTKLLFAALTGLLFGFSESVLYLFNFLAWGNMAQYFLRLAVTLPLHAFTSIIILLPGLKYRHLVILGLPPAILIHYLYNRYLQGSL
;
A
#
# COMPACT_ATOMS: atom_id res chain seq x y z
N MET A 1 19.69 -0.83 -13.36
CA MET A 1 18.54 -0.22 -12.66
C MET A 1 18.38 1.19 -13.18
N THR A 2 17.18 1.60 -13.58
CA THR A 2 16.90 3.02 -13.87
C THR A 2 16.76 3.77 -12.55
N THR A 3 17.15 5.05 -12.50
CA THR A 3 17.02 5.90 -11.29
C THR A 3 15.61 5.89 -10.70
N SER A 4 14.59 5.81 -11.55
CA SER A 4 13.18 5.68 -11.17
C SER A 4 12.87 4.46 -10.30
N SER A 5 13.58 3.35 -10.49
CA SER A 5 13.37 2.11 -9.71
C SER A 5 13.90 2.19 -8.27
N LEU A 6 14.84 3.09 -8.00
CA LEU A 6 15.35 3.35 -6.64
C LEU A 6 14.50 4.37 -5.87
N ILE A 7 13.91 5.34 -6.59
CA ILE A 7 13.11 6.41 -6.00
C ILE A 7 11.71 5.90 -5.60
N ALA A 8 11.13 4.99 -6.38
CA ALA A 8 9.76 4.53 -6.15
C ALA A 8 9.52 3.90 -4.76
N PRO A 9 10.39 3.04 -4.20
CA PRO A 9 10.21 2.54 -2.83
C PRO A 9 10.29 3.64 -1.77
N LEU A 10 11.11 4.68 -2.00
CA LEU A 10 11.18 5.85 -1.11
C LEU A 10 9.89 6.68 -1.20
N LEU A 11 9.32 6.82 -2.40
CA LEU A 11 8.00 7.43 -2.57
C LEU A 11 6.91 6.62 -1.86
N ALA A 12 6.97 5.29 -1.90
CA ALA A 12 6.03 4.43 -1.19
C ALA A 12 6.08 4.64 0.33
N LEU A 13 7.28 4.82 0.88
CA LEU A 13 7.50 5.11 2.29
C LEU A 13 6.93 6.48 2.70
N ILE A 14 7.13 7.51 1.88
CA ILE A 14 6.68 8.88 2.24
C ILE A 14 5.19 9.09 1.91
N ALA A 15 4.64 8.34 0.96
CA ALA A 15 3.29 8.52 0.43
C ALA A 15 2.19 8.62 1.49
N PRO A 16 2.09 7.72 2.50
CA PRO A 16 1.08 7.82 3.55
C PRO A 16 1.04 9.18 4.25
N PHE A 17 2.21 9.78 4.54
CA PHE A 17 2.27 11.10 5.17
C PHE A 17 1.73 12.21 4.25
N LEU A 18 1.89 12.08 2.93
CA LEU A 18 1.43 13.07 1.96
C LEU A 18 -0.07 12.97 1.69
N ILE A 19 -0.62 11.74 1.71
CA ILE A 19 -2.04 11.51 1.44
C ILE A 19 -2.90 11.62 2.69
N TRP A 20 -2.33 11.49 3.89
CA TRP A 20 -3.06 11.58 5.16
C TRP A 20 -3.98 12.83 5.26
N PRO A 21 -3.57 14.05 4.85
CA PRO A 21 -4.49 15.19 4.82
C PRO A 21 -5.69 15.02 3.89
N LEU A 22 -5.53 14.29 2.78
CA LEU A 22 -6.63 13.98 1.85
C LEU A 22 -7.60 12.97 2.47
N GLU A 23 -7.09 12.02 3.25
CA GLU A 23 -7.91 11.03 3.95
C GLU A 23 -8.79 11.67 5.04
N LEU A 24 -8.37 12.80 5.60
CA LEU A 24 -9.21 13.60 6.50
C LEU A 24 -10.40 14.26 5.79
N LEU A 25 -10.32 14.45 4.47
CA LEU A 25 -11.33 15.14 3.66
C LEU A 25 -12.21 14.18 2.84
N LEU A 26 -11.68 13.01 2.46
CA LEU A 26 -12.33 12.06 1.56
C LEU A 26 -12.84 10.84 2.34
N PRO A 27 -14.10 10.39 2.12
CA PRO A 27 -14.68 9.25 2.84
C PRO A 27 -14.15 7.88 2.36
N LEU A 28 -13.13 7.85 1.49
CA LEU A 28 -12.63 6.65 0.81
C LEU A 28 -11.09 6.56 0.85
N PRO A 29 -10.45 6.50 2.05
CA PRO A 29 -8.99 6.48 2.17
C PRO A 29 -8.35 5.32 1.39
N PHE A 30 -8.92 4.12 1.51
CA PHE A 30 -8.47 2.92 0.79
C PHE A 30 -8.38 3.11 -0.74
N LEU A 31 -9.27 3.92 -1.34
CA LEU A 31 -9.22 4.19 -2.78
C LEU A 31 -7.98 5.04 -3.13
N VAL A 32 -7.73 6.09 -2.35
CA VAL A 32 -6.60 7.00 -2.55
C VAL A 32 -5.28 6.24 -2.39
N GLU A 33 -5.20 5.40 -1.36
CA GLU A 33 -4.02 4.59 -1.06
C GLU A 33 -3.66 3.62 -2.20
N GLU A 34 -4.65 2.88 -2.74
CA GLU A 34 -4.40 1.98 -3.87
C GLU A 34 -4.02 2.73 -5.15
N LEU A 35 -4.64 3.89 -5.41
CA LEU A 35 -4.29 4.74 -6.56
C LEU A 35 -2.82 5.20 -6.47
N VAL A 36 -2.38 5.61 -5.29
CA VAL A 36 -1.01 6.06 -5.07
C VAL A 36 -0.03 4.89 -5.22
N LYS A 37 -0.34 3.71 -4.66
CA LYS A 37 0.47 2.49 -4.87
C LYS A 37 0.58 2.13 -6.34
N ALA A 38 -0.52 2.16 -7.09
CA ALA A 38 -0.48 1.92 -8.54
C ALA A 38 0.36 2.94 -9.29
N ALA A 39 0.30 4.23 -8.93
CA ALA A 39 1.15 5.25 -9.51
C ALA A 39 2.64 4.99 -9.22
N VAL A 40 2.99 4.65 -7.96
CA VAL A 40 4.36 4.30 -7.56
C VAL A 40 4.87 3.08 -8.34
N ILE A 41 4.07 2.02 -8.43
CA ILE A 41 4.41 0.80 -9.17
C ILE A 41 4.58 1.10 -10.66
N TYR A 42 3.67 1.90 -11.23
CA TYR A 42 3.72 2.28 -12.62
C TYR A 42 4.97 3.10 -12.93
N ILE A 43 5.30 4.14 -12.13
CA ILE A 43 6.45 5.02 -12.35
C ILE A 43 7.78 4.30 -12.09
N GLY A 44 7.84 3.51 -11.02
CA GLY A 44 9.04 2.77 -10.59
C GLY A 44 9.34 1.49 -11.38
N TRP A 45 8.53 1.20 -12.41
CA TRP A 45 8.55 -0.06 -13.16
C TRP A 45 9.97 -0.54 -13.50
N PRO A 46 10.48 -1.60 -12.86
CA PRO A 46 11.84 -2.04 -13.11
C PRO A 46 11.91 -2.85 -14.41
N SER A 47 12.89 -2.52 -15.26
CA SER A 47 13.31 -3.36 -16.38
C SER A 47 14.11 -4.56 -15.86
N ALA A 48 13.41 -5.48 -15.21
CA ALA A 48 14.00 -6.62 -14.51
C ALA A 48 13.13 -7.89 -14.67
N PRO A 49 13.66 -9.09 -14.31
CA PRO A 49 12.89 -10.33 -14.32
C PRO A 49 11.62 -10.25 -13.46
N VAL A 50 10.64 -11.12 -13.74
CA VAL A 50 9.34 -11.17 -13.02
C VAL A 50 9.53 -11.25 -11.51
N ARG A 51 10.48 -12.07 -11.03
CA ARG A 51 10.81 -12.18 -9.60
C ARG A 51 11.17 -10.83 -8.99
N THR A 52 12.00 -10.04 -9.66
CA THR A 52 12.41 -8.72 -9.18
C THR A 52 11.24 -7.73 -9.19
N LYS A 53 10.34 -7.80 -10.18
CA LYS A 53 9.12 -6.99 -10.21
C LYS A 53 8.20 -7.32 -9.03
N LEU A 54 7.99 -8.61 -8.76
CA LEU A 54 7.17 -9.06 -7.62
C LEU A 54 7.77 -8.61 -6.29
N LEU A 55 9.09 -8.77 -6.10
CA LEU A 55 9.78 -8.26 -4.91
C LEU A 55 9.66 -6.74 -4.77
N PHE A 56 9.77 -6.01 -5.88
CA PHE A 56 9.59 -4.57 -5.90
C PHE A 56 8.18 -4.15 -5.47
N ALA A 57 7.13 -4.81 -5.99
CA ALA A 57 5.75 -4.53 -5.58
C ALA A 57 5.50 -4.90 -4.11
N ALA A 58 5.99 -6.06 -3.67
CA ALA A 58 5.90 -6.47 -2.27
C ALA A 58 6.57 -5.45 -1.34
N LEU A 59 7.79 -5.03 -1.67
CA LEU A 59 8.54 -4.03 -0.89
C LEU A 59 7.84 -2.66 -0.89
N THR A 60 7.30 -2.24 -2.04
CA THR A 60 6.48 -1.02 -2.15
C THR A 60 5.31 -1.08 -1.18
N GLY A 61 4.56 -2.18 -1.17
CA GLY A 61 3.45 -2.39 -0.25
C GLY A 61 3.89 -2.40 1.22
N LEU A 62 4.95 -3.13 1.55
CA LEU A 62 5.46 -3.19 2.92
C LEU A 62 5.90 -1.82 3.45
N LEU A 63 6.62 -1.03 2.65
CA LEU A 63 7.05 0.32 3.04
C LEU A 63 5.87 1.28 3.20
N PHE A 64 4.87 1.15 2.32
CA PHE A 64 3.63 1.92 2.42
C PHE A 64 2.87 1.56 3.70
N GLY A 65 2.56 0.29 3.93
CA GLY A 65 1.84 -0.16 5.13
C GLY A 65 2.61 0.11 6.43
N PHE A 66 3.94 0.09 6.38
CA PHE A 66 4.77 0.45 7.54
C PHE A 66 4.59 1.92 7.91
N SER A 67 4.62 2.80 6.91
CA SER A 67 4.51 4.24 7.13
C SER A 67 3.09 4.66 7.53
N GLU A 68 2.08 4.00 6.97
CA GLU A 68 0.70 4.09 7.45
C GLU A 68 0.61 3.65 8.93
N SER A 69 1.23 2.54 9.30
CA SER A 69 1.23 2.08 10.69
C SER A 69 1.90 3.09 11.63
N VAL A 70 2.96 3.78 11.19
CA VAL A 70 3.57 4.87 11.98
C VAL A 70 2.57 6.01 12.23
N LEU A 71 1.73 6.37 11.26
CA LEU A 71 0.66 7.36 11.49
C LEU A 71 -0.36 6.88 12.53
N TYR A 72 -0.72 5.60 12.49
CA TYR A 72 -1.64 5.02 13.47
C TYR A 72 -1.05 4.83 14.86
N LEU A 73 0.27 4.72 14.99
CA LEU A 73 0.94 4.62 16.29
C LEU A 73 0.53 5.77 17.23
N PHE A 74 0.40 6.99 16.71
CA PHE A 74 -0.01 8.15 17.50
C PHE A 74 -1.42 7.98 18.11
N ASN A 75 -2.35 7.37 17.37
CA ASN A 75 -3.71 7.10 17.86
C ASN A 75 -3.70 6.05 18.98
N PHE A 76 -2.95 4.96 18.80
CA PHE A 76 -2.88 3.89 19.79
C PHE A 76 -2.12 4.28 21.07
N LEU A 77 -1.09 5.13 20.94
CA LEU A 77 -0.40 5.72 22.10
C LEU A 77 -1.35 6.60 22.91
N ALA A 78 -2.20 7.39 22.25
CA ALA A 78 -3.19 8.24 22.92
C ALA A 78 -4.27 7.43 23.67
N TRP A 79 -4.64 6.25 23.15
CA TRP A 79 -5.67 5.39 23.75
C TRP A 79 -5.13 4.30 24.70
N GLY A 80 -3.79 4.17 24.81
CA GLY A 80 -3.15 3.23 25.73
C GLY A 80 -3.29 1.74 25.36
N ASN A 81 -3.65 1.40 24.12
CA ASN A 81 -3.88 0.01 23.70
C ASN A 81 -2.87 -0.47 22.66
N MET A 82 -1.62 -0.66 23.10
CA MET A 82 -0.52 -1.07 22.22
C MET A 82 -0.63 -2.50 21.68
N ALA A 83 -1.37 -3.39 22.35
CA ALA A 83 -1.61 -4.74 21.85
C ALA A 83 -2.36 -4.71 20.51
N GLN A 84 -3.37 -3.85 20.39
CA GLN A 84 -4.14 -3.67 19.16
C GLN A 84 -3.30 -3.05 18.04
N TYR A 85 -2.36 -2.16 18.38
CA TYR A 85 -1.41 -1.63 17.41
C TYR A 85 -0.57 -2.74 16.76
N PHE A 86 0.01 -3.65 17.55
CA PHE A 86 0.84 -4.74 17.01
C PHE A 86 0.04 -5.75 16.20
N LEU A 87 -1.18 -6.09 16.65
CA LEU A 87 -2.08 -6.93 15.87
C LEU A 87 -2.37 -6.28 14.52
N ARG A 88 -2.72 -4.99 14.52
CA ARG A 88 -2.99 -4.23 13.31
C ARG A 88 -1.76 -4.15 12.40
N LEU A 89 -0.57 -3.87 12.92
CA LEU A 89 0.67 -3.85 12.15
C LEU A 89 0.90 -5.21 11.46
N ALA A 90 0.71 -6.31 12.19
CA ALA A 90 0.91 -7.66 11.69
C ALA A 90 -0.03 -8.03 10.53
N VAL A 91 -1.23 -7.45 10.48
CA VAL A 91 -2.20 -7.70 9.40
C VAL A 91 -2.20 -6.63 8.30
N THR A 92 -1.80 -5.39 8.61
CA THR A 92 -1.76 -4.28 7.64
C THR A 92 -0.57 -4.43 6.70
N LEU A 93 0.61 -4.82 7.20
CA LEU A 93 1.78 -5.03 6.35
C LEU A 93 1.54 -6.09 5.24
N PRO A 94 1.02 -7.30 5.54
CA PRO A 94 0.69 -8.27 4.51
C PRO A 94 -0.36 -7.78 3.52
N LEU A 95 -1.39 -7.06 3.99
CA LEU A 95 -2.42 -6.49 3.13
C LEU A 95 -1.79 -5.57 2.06
N HIS A 96 -0.93 -4.64 2.47
CA HIS A 96 -0.35 -3.68 1.53
C HIS A 96 0.61 -4.34 0.56
N ALA A 97 1.38 -5.33 1.02
CA ALA A 97 2.20 -6.15 0.14
C ALA A 97 1.34 -6.90 -0.89
N PHE A 98 0.26 -7.52 -0.44
CA PHE A 98 -0.65 -8.31 -1.27
C PHE A 98 -1.39 -7.47 -2.32
N THR A 99 -1.99 -6.36 -1.91
CA THR A 99 -2.67 -5.41 -2.80
C THR A 99 -1.71 -4.83 -3.84
N SER A 100 -0.47 -4.51 -3.45
CA SER A 100 0.58 -4.05 -4.38
C SER A 100 0.95 -5.12 -5.41
N ILE A 101 1.02 -6.38 -5.01
CA ILE A 101 1.24 -7.50 -5.95
C ILE A 101 0.05 -7.63 -6.90
N ILE A 102 -1.19 -7.57 -6.40
CA ILE A 102 -2.40 -7.62 -7.23
C ILE A 102 -2.41 -6.52 -8.28
N ILE A 103 -2.04 -5.29 -7.89
CA ILE A 103 -1.88 -4.16 -8.80
C ILE A 103 -0.85 -4.47 -9.90
N LEU A 104 0.27 -5.10 -9.55
CA LEU A 104 1.33 -5.44 -10.49
C LEU A 104 0.93 -6.57 -11.48
N LEU A 105 0.16 -7.56 -11.05
CA LEU A 105 -0.03 -8.83 -11.79
C LEU A 105 -0.45 -8.65 -13.27
N PRO A 106 -1.48 -7.85 -13.61
CA PRO A 106 -1.85 -7.64 -15.02
C PRO A 106 -0.76 -6.88 -15.78
N GLY A 107 -0.04 -6.01 -15.08
CA GLY A 107 1.11 -5.26 -15.59
C GLY A 107 2.26 -6.13 -16.09
N LEU A 108 2.38 -7.38 -15.60
CA LEU A 108 3.47 -8.28 -16.00
C LEU A 108 3.48 -8.57 -17.50
N LYS A 109 2.29 -8.57 -18.14
CA LYS A 109 2.15 -8.67 -19.60
C LYS A 109 2.50 -7.34 -20.28
N TYR A 110 1.86 -6.25 -19.86
CA TYR A 110 2.14 -4.90 -20.35
C TYR A 110 1.97 -3.87 -19.23
N ARG A 111 2.92 -2.93 -19.10
CA ARG A 111 2.98 -1.92 -18.01
C ARG A 111 1.67 -1.14 -17.81
N HIS A 112 0.96 -0.77 -18.88
CA HIS A 112 -0.29 -0.01 -18.78
C HIS A 112 -1.45 -0.81 -18.18
N LEU A 113 -1.37 -2.15 -18.17
CA LEU A 113 -2.41 -3.00 -17.59
C LEU A 113 -2.40 -2.99 -16.05
N VAL A 114 -1.42 -2.35 -15.39
CA VAL A 114 -1.42 -2.15 -13.93
C VAL A 114 -2.75 -1.59 -13.42
N ILE A 115 -3.42 -0.75 -14.22
CA ILE A 115 -4.74 -0.20 -13.89
C ILE A 115 -5.82 -1.27 -13.70
N LEU A 116 -5.70 -2.43 -14.35
CA LEU A 116 -6.65 -3.55 -14.18
C LEU A 116 -6.51 -4.25 -12.83
N GLY A 117 -5.37 -4.09 -12.16
CA GLY A 117 -5.16 -4.61 -10.81
C GLY A 117 -5.75 -3.72 -9.72
N LEU A 118 -6.13 -2.48 -10.03
CA LEU A 118 -6.71 -1.55 -9.06
C LEU A 118 -8.08 -2.01 -8.52
N PRO A 119 -9.09 -2.34 -9.35
CA PRO A 119 -10.40 -2.75 -8.83
C PRO A 119 -10.35 -3.88 -7.80
N PRO A 120 -9.64 -5.02 -8.03
CA PRO A 120 -9.55 -6.06 -7.01
C PRO A 120 -8.74 -5.62 -5.77
N ALA A 121 -7.67 -4.82 -5.92
CA ALA A 121 -6.90 -4.32 -4.78
C ALA A 121 -7.74 -3.40 -3.87
N ILE A 122 -8.49 -2.47 -4.47
CA ILE A 122 -9.42 -1.56 -3.78
C ILE A 122 -10.48 -2.37 -3.03
N LEU A 123 -11.07 -3.38 -3.68
CA LEU A 123 -12.08 -4.23 -3.05
C LEU A 123 -11.51 -4.98 -1.85
N ILE A 124 -10.33 -5.58 -1.98
CA ILE A 124 -9.66 -6.32 -0.89
C ILE A 124 -9.34 -5.40 0.28
N HIS A 125 -8.80 -4.21 0.02
CA HIS A 125 -8.50 -3.25 1.07
C HIS A 125 -9.80 -2.75 1.76
N TYR A 126 -10.84 -2.43 1.00
CA TYR A 126 -12.14 -2.07 1.56
C TYR A 126 -12.69 -3.16 2.48
N LEU A 127 -12.70 -4.42 2.03
CA LEU A 127 -13.18 -5.56 2.82
C LEU A 127 -12.35 -5.75 4.09
N TYR A 128 -11.04 -5.55 4.01
CA TYR A 128 -10.15 -5.61 5.15
C TYR A 128 -10.46 -4.52 6.19
N ASN A 129 -10.63 -3.27 5.75
CA ASN A 129 -10.99 -2.17 6.65
C ASN A 129 -12.33 -2.41 7.33
N ARG A 130 -13.31 -2.97 6.59
CA ARG A 130 -14.60 -3.39 7.17
C ARG A 130 -14.46 -4.49 8.21
N TYR A 131 -13.61 -5.48 7.95
CA TYR A 131 -13.35 -6.55 8.90
C TYR A 131 -12.71 -5.99 10.19
N LEU A 132 -11.72 -5.10 10.09
CA LEU A 132 -11.11 -4.49 11.26
C LEU A 132 -12.10 -3.65 12.08
N GLN A 133 -12.92 -2.82 11.44
CA GLN A 133 -13.93 -2.00 12.13
C GLN A 133 -15.00 -2.82 12.88
N GLY A 134 -15.25 -4.06 12.45
CA GLY A 134 -16.21 -4.96 13.10
C GLY A 134 -15.59 -5.93 14.12
N SER A 135 -14.26 -6.01 14.19
CA SER A 135 -13.54 -7.03 14.97
C SER A 135 -12.62 -6.45 16.05
N LEU A 136 -12.37 -5.13 16.01
CA LEU A 136 -11.54 -4.36 16.94
C LEU A 136 -12.32 -3.17 17.50
#